data_AF-A0A3D3FBH9-F1
#
_entry.id   AF-A0A3D3FBH9-F1
#
_cell.length_a   1.000
_cell.length_b   1.000
_cell.length_c   1.000
_cell.angle_alpha   90.00
_cell.angle_beta   90.00
_cell.angle_gamma   90.00
#
_symmetry.space_group_name_H-M   'P 1'
#
loop_
_entity.id
_entity.type
_entity.pdbx_description
1 polymer ?
#
loop_
_entity_poly.entity_id
_entity_poly.type
_entity_poly.pdbx_seq_one_letter_code
_entity_poly.pdbx_strand_id
1 'polypeptide(L)'
;MEDTNMLAIGCDHGGFQLKKVIESYLKDRGMDYQDFGTDNEESIDYPPIAAKVAHSIAAGKCDRGILCCGTGLGMEIAANKVKGIRATAVTEPYGAEMARRHN
;
A
#
# COMPACT_ATOMS: atom_id res chain seq x y z
N MET A 1 -14.02 16.65 -7.68
CA MET A 1 -13.15 16.29 -6.55
C MET A 1 -11.78 16.79 -6.92
N GLU A 2 -11.12 17.58 -6.08
CA GLU A 2 -9.70 17.84 -6.28
C GLU A 2 -8.97 16.49 -6.22
N ASP A 3 -8.22 16.16 -7.28
CA ASP A 3 -7.42 14.94 -7.35
C ASP A 3 -6.27 15.08 -6.33
N THR A 4 -6.54 14.70 -5.08
CA THR A 4 -5.52 14.67 -4.03
C THR A 4 -4.65 13.44 -4.22
N ASN A 5 -3.56 13.56 -4.98
CA ASN A 5 -2.64 12.47 -5.37
C ASN A 5 -1.84 11.84 -4.19
N MET A 6 -2.45 11.81 -3.01
CA MET A 6 -1.99 11.29 -1.74
C MET A 6 -1.97 9.76 -1.78
N LEU A 7 -0.80 9.18 -1.58
CA LEU A 7 -0.62 7.74 -1.48
C LEU A 7 -0.71 7.27 -0.03
N ALA A 8 -1.42 6.18 0.23
CA ALA A 8 -1.34 5.46 1.48
C ALA A 8 -0.25 4.38 1.38
N ILE A 9 0.65 4.31 2.35
CA ILE A 9 1.69 3.27 2.42
C ILE A 9 1.46 2.44 3.67
N GLY A 10 1.62 1.12 3.57
CA GLY A 10 1.58 0.24 4.73
C GLY A 10 2.53 -0.94 4.54
N CYS A 11 3.23 -1.32 5.61
CA CYS A 11 4.02 -2.54 5.63
C CYS A 11 3.95 -3.24 6.98
N ASP A 12 4.06 -4.56 6.97
CA ASP A 12 4.45 -5.32 8.15
C ASP A 12 5.98 -5.35 8.29
N HIS A 13 6.47 -6.12 9.25
CA HIS A 13 7.90 -6.31 9.49
C HIS A 13 8.65 -6.83 8.24
N GLY A 14 8.06 -7.76 7.49
CA GLY A 14 8.68 -8.32 6.28
C GLY A 14 8.76 -7.31 5.13
N GLY A 15 7.90 -6.30 5.12
CA GLY A 15 7.89 -5.23 4.13
C GLY A 15 8.67 -3.97 4.51
N PHE A 16 9.24 -3.88 5.72
CA PHE A 16 9.80 -2.64 6.26
C PHE A 16 10.91 -2.03 5.39
N GLN A 17 11.91 -2.84 5.01
CA GLN A 17 13.01 -2.34 4.18
C GLN A 17 12.55 -1.89 2.79
N LEU A 18 11.59 -2.60 2.20
CA LEU A 18 10.98 -2.20 0.93
C LEU A 18 10.20 -0.89 1.07
N LYS A 19 9.45 -0.71 2.17
CA LYS A 19 8.77 0.56 2.49
C LYS A 19 9.76 1.72 2.50
N LYS A 20 10.91 1.59 3.18
CA LYS A 20 11.93 2.65 3.24
C LYS A 20 12.46 3.06 1.87
N VAL A 21 12.69 2.09 0.97
CA VAL A 21 13.12 2.37 -0.41
C VAL A 21 12.03 3.13 -1.17
N ILE A 22 10.76 2.73 -1.02
CA ILE A 22 9.61 3.39 -1.66
C ILE A 22 9.43 4.81 -1.14
N GLU A 23 9.50 5.02 0.17
CA GLU A 23 9.43 6.35 0.79
C GLU A 23 10.50 7.29 0.25
N SER A 24 11.75 6.82 0.14
CA SER A 24 12.83 7.61 -0.47
C SER A 24 12.51 7.96 -1.91
N TYR A 25 12.07 6.98 -2.72
CA TYR A 25 11.72 7.18 -4.12
C TYR A 25 10.61 8.21 -4.34
N LEU A 26 9.58 8.20 -3.47
CA LEU A 26 8.47 9.13 -3.49
C LEU A 26 8.89 10.53 -3.03
N LYS A 27 9.69 10.60 -1.96
CA LYS A 27 10.25 11.86 -1.45
C LYS A 27 11.11 12.55 -2.50
N ASP A 28 11.97 11.81 -3.20
CA ASP A 28 12.83 12.35 -4.26
C ASP A 28 12.03 12.90 -5.45
N ARG A 29 10.75 12.52 -5.58
CA ARG A 29 9.81 12.98 -6.63
C ARG A 29 8.81 14.01 -6.14
N GLY A 30 8.86 14.41 -4.87
CA GLY A 30 7.89 15.34 -4.27
C GLY A 30 6.46 14.79 -4.29
N MET A 31 6.30 13.46 -4.16
CA MET A 31 4.98 12.82 -4.09
C MET A 31 4.55 12.70 -2.63
N ASP A 32 3.36 13.20 -2.33
CA ASP A 32 2.79 13.12 -0.98
C ASP A 32 2.30 11.72 -0.64
N TYR A 33 2.55 11.30 0.59
CA TYR A 33 2.08 10.03 1.11
C TYR A 33 1.79 10.10 2.61
N GLN A 34 0.91 9.20 3.05
CA GLN A 34 0.61 8.92 4.44
C GLN A 34 1.02 7.49 4.78
N ASP A 35 1.87 7.34 5.79
CA ASP A 35 2.33 6.03 6.27
C ASP A 35 1.41 5.47 7.37
N PHE A 36 1.04 4.21 7.22
CA PHE A 36 0.24 3.40 8.14
C PHE A 36 0.96 2.11 8.57
N GLY A 37 2.19 1.89 8.09
CA GLY A 37 3.00 0.72 8.34
C GLY A 37 3.72 0.73 9.69
N THR A 38 4.54 -0.29 9.90
CA THR A 38 5.46 -0.35 11.05
C THR A 38 6.68 0.55 10.83
N ASP A 39 7.32 0.96 11.93
CA ASP A 39 8.54 1.77 11.95
C ASP A 39 9.82 0.96 12.20
N ASN A 40 9.70 -0.36 12.37
CA ASN A 40 10.81 -1.26 12.64
C ASN A 40 10.58 -2.68 12.05
N GLU A 41 11.55 -3.58 12.25
CA GLU A 41 11.47 -4.98 11.82
C GLU A 41 10.88 -5.93 12.88
N GLU A 42 10.27 -5.39 13.94
CA GLU A 42 9.65 -6.22 14.96
C GLU A 42 8.38 -6.89 14.42
N SER A 43 8.25 -8.19 14.68
CA SER A 43 7.14 -8.99 14.18
C SER A 43 5.79 -8.37 14.54
N ILE A 44 4.94 -8.22 13.51
CA ILE A 44 3.62 -7.62 13.61
C ILE A 44 2.69 -8.22 12.56
N ASP A 45 1.40 -8.25 12.90
CA ASP A 45 0.33 -8.71 12.03
C ASP A 45 0.03 -7.71 10.90
N TYR A 46 0.04 -8.19 9.67
CA TYR A 46 -0.29 -7.42 8.48
C TYR A 46 -1.78 -7.01 8.32
N PRO A 47 -2.80 -7.79 8.76
CA PRO A 47 -4.20 -7.46 8.45
C PRO A 47 -4.67 -6.09 8.99
N PRO A 48 -4.35 -5.68 10.23
CA PRO A 48 -4.72 -4.34 10.72
C PRO A 48 -4.11 -3.21 9.88
N ILE A 49 -2.90 -3.40 9.36
CA ILE A 49 -2.19 -2.43 8.53
C ILE A 49 -2.85 -2.32 7.15
N ALA A 50 -3.11 -3.47 6.51
CA ALA A 50 -3.84 -3.54 5.26
C ALA A 50 -5.23 -2.87 5.37
N ALA A 51 -5.94 -3.12 6.48
CA ALA A 51 -7.25 -2.53 6.74
C ALA A 51 -7.18 -1.00 6.88
N LYS A 52 -6.19 -0.44 7.58
CA LYS A 52 -6.00 1.02 7.71
C LYS A 52 -5.82 1.69 6.35
N VAL A 53 -4.93 1.14 5.51
CA VAL A 53 -4.68 1.63 4.14
C VAL A 53 -5.93 1.51 3.28
N ALA A 54 -6.58 0.35 3.30
CA ALA A 54 -7.79 0.10 2.53
C ALA A 54 -8.94 1.05 2.94
N HIS A 55 -9.11 1.30 4.24
CA HIS A 55 -10.13 2.23 4.74
C HIS A 55 -9.81 3.70 4.44
N SER A 56 -8.55 4.12 4.43
CA SER A 56 -8.20 5.50 4.05
C SER A 56 -8.58 5.79 2.60
N ILE A 57 -8.37 4.82 1.71
CA ILE A 57 -8.76 4.90 0.30
C ILE A 57 -10.27 4.86 0.14
N ALA A 58 -10.95 3.90 0.78
CA ALA A 58 -12.41 3.80 0.71
C ALA A 58 -13.14 5.03 1.28
N ALA A 59 -12.51 5.75 2.21
CA ALA A 59 -13.01 7.00 2.78
C ALA A 59 -12.65 8.25 1.95
N GLY A 60 -11.91 8.12 0.84
CA GLY A 60 -11.46 9.24 0.02
C GLY A 60 -10.40 10.13 0.68
N LYS A 61 -9.68 9.62 1.69
CA LYS A 61 -8.55 10.33 2.32
C LYS A 61 -7.25 10.17 1.55
N CYS A 62 -7.11 9.05 0.84
CA CYS A 62 -5.99 8.75 -0.04
C CYS A 62 -6.54 8.23 -1.37
N ASP A 63 -5.84 8.46 -2.46
CA ASP A 63 -6.30 8.01 -3.78
C ASP A 63 -5.93 6.55 -4.04
N ARG A 64 -4.75 6.13 -3.58
CA ARG A 64 -4.16 4.81 -3.87
C ARG A 64 -3.33 4.31 -2.71
N GLY A 65 -3.06 3.00 -2.72
CA GLY A 65 -2.31 2.31 -1.69
C GLY A 65 -1.09 1.57 -2.23
N ILE A 66 -0.03 1.52 -1.43
CA ILE A 66 1.12 0.64 -1.59
C ILE A 66 1.24 -0.20 -0.32
N LEU A 67 1.09 -1.51 -0.46
CA LEU A 67 1.19 -2.47 0.64
C LEU A 67 2.38 -3.40 0.45
N CYS A 68 3.24 -3.50 1.46
CA CYS A 68 4.44 -4.33 1.43
C CYS A 68 4.42 -5.37 2.55
N CYS A 69 4.61 -6.63 2.22
CA CYS A 69 4.93 -7.68 3.17
C CYS A 69 5.89 -8.69 2.53
N GLY A 70 6.20 -9.80 3.20
CA GLY A 70 7.13 -10.81 2.67
C GLY A 70 6.75 -11.37 1.29
N THR A 71 5.45 -11.52 0.98
CA THR A 71 4.97 -12.08 -0.30
C THR A 71 3.95 -11.22 -1.04
N GLY A 72 3.42 -10.17 -0.41
CA GLY A 72 2.28 -9.38 -0.90
C GLY A 72 0.91 -10.05 -0.75
N LEU A 73 0.84 -11.39 -0.73
CA LEU A 73 -0.42 -12.15 -0.76
C LEU A 73 -1.33 -11.86 0.45
N GLY A 74 -0.76 -11.82 1.66
CA GLY A 74 -1.53 -11.54 2.87
C GLY A 74 -2.16 -10.14 2.84
N MET A 75 -1.37 -9.15 2.44
CA MET A 75 -1.83 -7.76 2.31
C MET A 75 -2.96 -7.64 1.27
N GLU A 76 -2.82 -8.30 0.12
CA GLU A 76 -3.87 -8.35 -0.91
C GLU A 76 -5.17 -8.94 -0.35
N ILE A 77 -5.11 -10.12 0.29
CA ILE A 77 -6.28 -10.80 0.84
C ILE A 77 -6.98 -9.92 1.87
N ALA A 78 -6.23 -9.29 2.77
CA ALA A 78 -6.79 -8.45 3.83
C ALA A 78 -7.40 -7.15 3.29
N ALA A 79 -6.69 -6.45 2.39
CA ALA A 79 -7.17 -5.19 1.81
C ALA A 79 -8.45 -5.38 0.99
N ASN A 80 -8.54 -6.46 0.21
CA ASN A 80 -9.71 -6.78 -0.61
C ASN A 80 -10.96 -7.16 0.21
N LYS A 81 -10.86 -7.31 1.54
CA LYS A 81 -12.06 -7.43 2.41
C LYS A 81 -12.79 -6.12 2.61
N VAL A 82 -12.14 -4.98 2.34
CA VAL A 82 -12.77 -3.66 2.43
C VAL A 82 -13.54 -3.37 1.15
N LYS A 83 -14.84 -3.12 1.28
CA LYS A 83 -15.73 -2.83 0.15
C LYS A 83 -15.21 -1.62 -0.65
N GLY A 84 -15.08 -1.81 -1.97
CA GLY A 84 -14.61 -0.78 -2.90
C GLY A 84 -13.12 -0.82 -3.19
N ILE A 85 -12.35 -1.65 -2.47
CA ILE A 85 -10.92 -1.82 -2.69
C ILE A 85 -10.65 -2.93 -3.70
N ARG A 86 -9.63 -2.69 -4.52
CA ARG A 86 -9.08 -3.64 -5.49
C ARG A 86 -7.57 -3.62 -5.37
N ALA A 87 -7.05 -4.52 -4.54
CA ALA A 87 -5.63 -4.75 -4.34
C ALA A 87 -5.17 -5.94 -5.19
N THR A 88 -3.93 -5.88 -5.67
CA THR A 88 -3.28 -6.94 -6.44
C THR A 88 -1.83 -7.03 -6.00
N ALA A 89 -1.38 -8.20 -5.55
CA ALA A 89 0.03 -8.45 -5.31
C ALA A 89 0.77 -8.53 -6.65
N VAL A 90 1.83 -7.73 -6.78
CA VAL A 90 2.65 -7.67 -7.99
C VAL A 90 4.12 -7.79 -7.60
N THR A 91 4.87 -8.56 -8.36
CA THR A 91 6.31 -8.80 -8.12
C THR A 91 7.18 -8.31 -9.27
N GLU A 92 6.57 -7.80 -10.34
CA GLU A 92 7.24 -7.35 -11.53
C GLU A 92 6.44 -6.24 -12.24
N PRO A 93 7.08 -5.42 -13.11
CA PRO A 93 6.48 -4.22 -13.68
C PRO A 93 5.25 -4.44 -14.58
N TYR A 94 5.21 -5.51 -15.37
CA TYR A 94 4.11 -5.83 -16.27
C TYR A 94 2.81 -6.09 -15.49
N GLY A 95 2.87 -6.86 -14.40
CA GLY A 95 1.74 -7.11 -13.51
C GLY A 95 1.24 -5.83 -12.86
N ALA A 96 2.14 -4.94 -12.43
CA ALA A 96 1.77 -3.63 -11.90
C ALA A 96 1.05 -2.76 -12.95
N GLU A 97 1.53 -2.79 -14.19
CA GLU A 97 0.91 -2.07 -15.30
C GLU A 97 -0.48 -2.64 -15.65
N MET A 98 -0.60 -3.95 -15.79
CA MET A 98 -1.86 -4.61 -16.14
C MET A 98 -2.91 -4.44 -15.04
N ALA A 99 -2.50 -4.46 -13.77
CA ALA A 99 -3.39 -4.20 -12.65
C ALA A 99 -4.07 -2.82 -12.78
N ARG A 100 -3.35 -1.79 -13.24
CA ARG A 100 -3.91 -0.45 -13.43
C ARG A 100 -4.75 -0.31 -14.70
N ARG A 101 -4.42 -1.03 -15.76
CA ARG A 101 -5.12 -0.94 -17.04
C ARG A 101 -6.46 -1.69 -17.04
N HIS A 102 -6.57 -2.77 -16.26
CA HIS A 102 -7.70 -3.71 -16.36
C HIS A 102 -8.53 -3.88 -15.09
N ASN A 103 -8.03 -3.49 -13.92
CA ASN A 103 -8.71 -3.68 -12.63
C ASN A 103 -8.93 -2.33 -11.93
#